data_AF-A0A1F2TAH6-F1
#
_entry.id   AF-A0A1F2TAH6-F1
#
_cell.length_a   1.000
_cell.length_b   1.000
_cell.length_c   1.000
_cell.angle_alpha   90.00
_cell.angle_beta   90.00
_cell.angle_gamma   90.00
#
_symmetry.space_group_name_H-M   'P 1'
#
loop_
_entity.id
_entity.type
_entity.pdbx_description
1 polymer ?
#
loop_
_entity_poly.entity_id
_entity_poly.type
_entity_poly.pdbx_seq_one_letter_code
_entity_poly.pdbx_strand_id
1 'polypeptide(L)'
;MPSRVRGTESAAMDDYRALFDLTPLPAYVFDDLTLRFLAVNTAAIERYGYSRDEFLRLSLEDIRPPENRHSLVSSVRDQIDIWKYHGAWRHVTRSGEAFDVEIVSERVTFHDRAAHFVVAMDVTERNRAQQAAAERAHESNDLSRRVWARARARREEDRTRLARELHDQLGQALAALKIDLCWLADVAAAGQISEERSLTKIEAMTRLVDDTIWRVRRISGELRPPVLDKLGLIAAIEWEVRAFERRAGVRTIIESTPDHVVLDGGRATAVFRIFQ
;
A
#
# COMPACT_ATOMS: atom_id res chain seq x y z
N MET A 1 -31.45 -20.79 69.40
CA MET A 1 -30.55 -21.19 68.31
C MET A 1 -31.43 -21.59 67.13
N PRO A 2 -31.37 -20.90 65.98
CA PRO A 2 -30.14 -20.76 65.19
C PRO A 2 -29.83 -19.33 64.71
N SER A 3 -28.55 -18.92 64.82
CA SER A 3 -28.02 -17.65 64.31
C SER A 3 -26.61 -17.86 63.72
N ARG A 4 -26.51 -18.57 62.59
CA ARG A 4 -25.20 -18.83 61.93
C ARG A 4 -25.13 -18.57 60.42
N VAL A 5 -26.17 -18.03 59.78
CA VAL A 5 -26.18 -17.81 58.31
C VAL A 5 -25.63 -16.42 57.89
N ARG A 6 -25.66 -15.40 58.76
CA ARG A 6 -25.25 -14.02 58.41
C ARG A 6 -23.75 -13.82 58.13
N GLY A 7 -22.88 -14.73 58.58
CA GLY A 7 -21.42 -14.55 58.46
C GLY A 7 -20.86 -14.87 57.07
N THR A 8 -21.47 -15.79 56.33
CA THR A 8 -20.98 -16.27 55.04
C THR A 8 -21.44 -15.41 53.85
N GLU A 9 -22.65 -14.85 53.92
CA GLU A 9 -23.16 -13.92 52.89
C GLU A 9 -22.41 -12.57 52.90
N SER A 10 -22.02 -12.08 54.09
CA SER A 10 -21.24 -10.84 54.21
C SER A 10 -19.85 -10.99 53.61
N ALA A 11 -19.14 -12.10 53.88
CA ALA A 11 -17.81 -12.35 53.35
C ALA A 11 -17.81 -12.50 51.82
N ALA A 12 -18.79 -13.24 51.27
CA ALA A 12 -18.93 -13.39 49.82
C ALA A 12 -19.27 -12.06 49.10
N MET A 13 -20.06 -11.19 49.75
CA MET A 13 -20.37 -9.84 49.24
C MET A 13 -19.16 -8.91 49.29
N ASP A 14 -18.33 -9.02 50.33
CA ASP A 14 -17.08 -8.26 50.46
C ASP A 14 -16.05 -8.69 49.41
N ASP A 15 -15.92 -9.99 49.15
CA ASP A 15 -15.05 -10.54 48.09
C ASP A 15 -15.49 -10.11 46.68
N TYR A 16 -16.80 -10.11 46.40
CA TYR A 16 -17.32 -9.66 45.11
C TYR A 16 -17.09 -8.17 44.88
N ARG A 17 -17.31 -7.34 45.91
CA ARG A 17 -17.01 -5.90 45.86
C ARG A 17 -15.53 -5.65 45.61
N ALA A 18 -14.66 -6.40 46.28
CA ALA A 18 -13.21 -6.30 46.06
C ALA A 18 -12.84 -6.62 44.61
N LEU A 19 -13.37 -7.70 44.02
CA LEU A 19 -13.12 -8.06 42.61
C LEU A 19 -13.67 -7.02 41.63
N PHE A 20 -14.85 -6.46 41.90
CA PHE A 20 -15.43 -5.39 41.10
C PHE A 20 -14.58 -4.11 41.14
N ASP A 21 -14.07 -3.73 42.31
CA ASP A 21 -13.18 -2.57 42.47
C ASP A 21 -11.75 -2.82 41.94
N LEU A 22 -11.28 -4.07 41.91
CA LEU A 22 -10.01 -4.47 41.29
C LEU A 22 -10.07 -4.56 39.77
N THR A 23 -11.26 -4.50 39.17
CA THR A 23 -11.40 -4.53 37.71
C THR A 23 -10.80 -3.25 37.12
N PRO A 24 -9.76 -3.33 36.26
CA PRO A 24 -9.04 -2.16 35.77
C PRO A 24 -9.81 -1.36 34.71
N LEU A 25 -10.98 -1.86 34.31
CA LEU A 25 -11.86 -1.19 33.36
C LEU A 25 -13.02 -0.53 34.11
N PRO A 26 -13.46 0.67 33.68
CA PRO A 26 -14.69 1.28 34.17
C PRO A 26 -15.86 0.31 34.10
N ALA A 27 -16.49 0.05 35.24
CA ALA A 27 -17.63 -0.84 35.33
C ALA A 27 -18.69 -0.25 36.25
N TYR A 28 -19.96 -0.46 35.90
CA TYR A 28 -21.09 0.04 36.64
C TYR A 28 -22.33 -0.84 36.46
N VAL A 29 -23.22 -0.79 37.45
CA VAL A 29 -24.54 -1.39 37.40
C VAL A 29 -25.56 -0.27 37.34
N PHE A 30 -26.56 -0.37 36.46
CA PHE A 30 -27.68 0.57 36.42
C PHE A 30 -29.03 -0.16 36.44
N ASP A 31 -30.03 0.52 37.00
CA ASP A 31 -31.40 0.03 37.13
C ASP A 31 -32.12 0.05 35.77
N ASP A 32 -32.74 -1.06 35.38
CA ASP A 32 -33.35 -1.23 34.05
C ASP A 32 -34.51 -0.26 33.78
N LEU A 33 -35.22 0.18 34.83
CA LEU A 33 -36.38 1.06 34.69
C LEU A 33 -36.02 2.54 34.77
N THR A 34 -35.20 2.91 35.76
CA THR A 34 -34.89 4.31 36.07
C THR A 34 -33.59 4.80 35.42
N LEU A 35 -32.80 3.88 34.86
CA LEU A 35 -31.47 4.13 34.30
C LEU A 35 -30.47 4.73 35.29
N ARG A 36 -30.78 4.72 36.59
CA ARG A 36 -29.92 5.23 37.64
C ARG A 36 -28.83 4.23 37.99
N PHE A 37 -27.63 4.72 38.31
CA PHE A 37 -26.55 3.85 38.73
C PHE A 37 -26.80 3.27 40.12
N LEU A 38 -26.62 1.95 40.24
CA LEU A 38 -26.77 1.17 41.48
C LEU A 38 -25.41 0.82 42.10
N ALA A 39 -24.38 0.65 41.26
CA ALA A 39 -23.01 0.39 41.70
C ALA A 39 -22.01 0.93 40.66
N VAL A 40 -20.83 1.37 41.12
CA VAL A 40 -19.74 1.86 40.27
C VAL A 40 -18.40 1.44 40.87
N ASN A 41 -17.47 1.00 40.04
CA ASN A 41 -16.14 0.63 40.49
C ASN A 41 -15.17 1.82 40.52
N THR A 42 -14.01 1.60 41.11
CA THR A 42 -12.96 2.60 41.24
C THR A 42 -12.48 3.13 39.88
N ALA A 43 -12.29 2.25 38.89
CA ALA A 43 -11.89 2.67 37.54
C ALA A 43 -12.92 3.60 36.86
N ALA A 44 -14.22 3.40 37.09
CA ALA A 44 -15.26 4.30 36.59
C ALA A 44 -15.24 5.66 37.30
N ILE A 45 -15.02 5.70 38.60
CA ILE A 45 -14.84 6.95 39.35
C ILE A 45 -13.67 7.75 38.77
N GLU A 46 -12.53 7.09 38.57
CA GLU A 46 -11.32 7.71 38.02
C GLU A 46 -11.53 8.22 36.59
N ARG A 47 -12.11 7.42 35.70
CA ARG A 47 -12.28 7.83 34.29
C ARG A 47 -13.28 8.97 34.11
N TYR A 48 -14.41 8.93 34.83
CA TYR A 48 -15.49 9.90 34.64
C TYR A 48 -15.38 11.12 35.56
N GLY A 49 -14.59 11.05 36.64
CA GLY A 49 -14.30 12.17 37.54
C GLY A 49 -15.42 12.52 38.53
N TYR A 50 -16.41 11.64 38.71
CA TYR A 50 -17.43 11.77 39.76
C TYR A 50 -17.02 10.96 40.98
N SER A 51 -17.22 11.51 42.18
CA SER A 51 -17.15 10.70 43.40
C SER A 51 -18.21 9.60 43.37
N ARG A 52 -18.02 8.52 44.14
CA ARG A 52 -18.98 7.41 44.21
C ARG A 52 -20.40 7.89 44.53
N ASP A 53 -20.56 8.77 45.52
CA ASP A 53 -21.86 9.30 45.94
C ASP A 53 -22.52 10.20 44.88
N GLU A 54 -21.72 10.97 44.15
CA GLU A 54 -22.23 11.77 43.02
C GLU A 54 -22.68 10.85 41.89
N PHE A 55 -21.85 9.87 41.51
CA PHE A 55 -22.11 8.95 40.42
C PHE A 55 -23.39 8.15 40.66
N LEU A 56 -23.62 7.65 41.88
CA LEU A 56 -24.83 6.91 42.26
C LEU A 56 -26.12 7.76 42.24
N ARG A 57 -26.01 9.09 42.16
CA ARG A 57 -27.17 9.99 41.97
C ARG A 57 -27.46 10.28 40.50
N LEU A 58 -26.54 9.93 39.61
CA LEU A 58 -26.68 10.13 38.17
C LEU A 58 -27.49 8.99 37.53
N SER A 59 -27.91 9.26 36.30
CA SER A 59 -28.48 8.32 35.37
C SER A 59 -27.55 8.11 34.17
N LEU A 60 -27.84 7.08 33.38
CA LEU A 60 -27.10 6.78 32.16
C LEU A 60 -27.09 7.94 31.16
N GLU A 61 -28.09 8.83 31.19
CA GLU A 61 -28.17 10.03 30.34
C GLU A 61 -27.18 11.13 30.75
N ASP A 62 -26.82 11.22 32.03
CA ASP A 62 -25.97 12.28 32.54
C ASP A 62 -24.52 12.15 32.05
N ILE A 63 -24.08 10.92 31.78
CA ILE A 63 -22.76 10.61 31.21
C ILE A 63 -22.75 10.59 29.68
N ARG A 64 -23.78 11.18 29.03
CA ARG A 64 -23.90 11.28 27.57
C ARG A 64 -23.85 12.75 27.14
N PRO A 65 -23.33 13.04 25.92
CA PRO A 65 -23.48 14.34 25.30
C PRO A 65 -24.95 14.80 25.29
N PRO A 66 -25.24 16.08 25.55
CA PRO A 66 -26.61 16.60 25.63
C PRO A 66 -27.49 16.24 24.43
N GLU A 67 -26.91 16.22 23.23
CA GLU A 67 -27.54 15.86 21.96
C GLU A 67 -28.04 14.41 21.91
N ASN A 68 -27.45 13.50 22.70
CA ASN A 68 -27.72 12.07 22.67
C ASN A 68 -28.63 11.59 23.81
N ARG A 69 -29.04 12.47 24.73
CA ARG A 69 -29.79 12.09 25.94
C ARG A 69 -31.19 11.53 25.66
N HIS A 70 -31.91 12.12 24.69
CA HIS A 70 -33.32 11.79 24.43
C HIS A 70 -33.55 10.52 23.58
N SER A 71 -32.51 9.90 23.02
CA SER A 71 -32.62 8.68 22.19
C SER A 71 -32.37 7.38 22.97
N LEU A 72 -32.09 7.47 24.28
CA LEU A 72 -31.54 6.35 25.05
C LEU A 72 -32.60 5.36 25.54
N VAL A 73 -33.75 5.85 26.01
CA VAL A 73 -34.77 5.03 26.69
C VAL A 73 -35.37 3.98 25.74
N SER A 74 -35.59 4.32 24.47
CA SER A 74 -36.07 3.37 23.46
C SER A 74 -34.99 2.36 23.06
N SER A 75 -33.75 2.79 22.86
CA SER A 75 -32.64 1.90 22.49
C SER A 75 -32.22 0.94 23.61
N VAL A 76 -32.26 1.37 24.87
CA VAL A 76 -31.97 0.51 26.04
C VAL A 76 -33.06 -0.56 26.19
N ARG A 77 -34.33 -0.19 26.05
CA ARG A 77 -35.48 -1.09 26.27
C ARG A 77 -35.67 -2.11 25.13
N ASP A 78 -35.49 -1.69 23.88
CA ASP A 78 -35.76 -2.54 22.71
C ASP A 78 -34.54 -3.35 22.23
N GLN A 79 -33.31 -2.97 22.61
CA GLN A 79 -32.12 -3.51 21.97
C GLN A 79 -31.10 -4.17 22.89
N ILE A 80 -31.11 -4.06 24.22
CA ILE A 80 -30.00 -4.66 25.01
C ILE A 80 -29.90 -6.20 24.88
N ASP A 81 -30.99 -6.91 24.54
CA ASP A 81 -30.89 -8.35 24.20
C ASP A 81 -30.15 -8.63 22.86
N ILE A 82 -29.85 -7.60 22.06
CA ILE A 82 -29.16 -7.66 20.77
C ILE A 82 -27.68 -7.18 20.88
N TRP A 83 -27.21 -6.71 22.05
CA TRP A 83 -25.98 -5.89 22.19
C TRP A 83 -24.65 -6.64 22.21
N LYS A 84 -24.37 -7.40 21.14
CA LYS A 84 -23.02 -7.50 20.57
C LYS A 84 -22.79 -6.38 19.54
N TYR A 85 -23.18 -5.15 19.86
CA TYR A 85 -23.07 -4.02 18.93
C TYR A 85 -21.65 -3.42 18.98
N HIS A 86 -20.96 -3.45 17.85
CA HIS A 86 -19.57 -3.02 17.66
C HIS A 86 -19.45 -1.51 17.35
N GLY A 87 -20.30 -0.67 17.97
CA GLY A 87 -20.33 0.78 17.75
C GLY A 87 -19.78 1.56 18.95
N ALA A 88 -18.90 2.53 18.71
CA ALA A 88 -18.37 3.40 19.76
C ALA A 88 -19.44 4.41 20.22
N TRP A 89 -19.81 4.34 21.49
CA TRP A 89 -20.64 5.33 22.18
C TRP A 89 -19.81 6.57 22.49
N ARG A 90 -20.44 7.74 22.56
CA ARG A 90 -19.79 8.93 23.09
C ARG A 90 -20.27 9.21 24.50
N HIS A 91 -19.35 9.21 25.45
CA HIS A 91 -19.60 9.53 26.85
C HIS A 91 -18.99 10.89 27.18
N VAL A 92 -19.42 11.49 28.29
CA VAL A 92 -18.84 12.72 28.83
C VAL A 92 -18.44 12.55 30.30
N THR A 93 -17.30 13.12 30.67
CA THR A 93 -16.85 13.18 32.07
C THR A 93 -17.54 14.33 32.82
N ARG A 94 -17.34 14.42 34.14
CA ARG A 94 -17.78 15.56 34.97
C ARG A 94 -17.27 16.90 34.44
N SER A 95 -16.07 16.93 33.86
CA SER A 95 -15.47 18.14 33.30
C SER A 95 -16.05 18.54 31.93
N GLY A 96 -16.87 17.68 31.33
CA GLY A 96 -17.41 17.85 29.97
C GLY A 96 -16.51 17.28 28.87
N GLU A 97 -15.36 16.67 29.19
CA GLU A 97 -14.54 15.95 28.21
C GLU A 97 -15.34 14.82 27.57
N ALA A 98 -15.47 14.84 26.25
CA ALA A 98 -16.10 13.77 25.49
C ALA A 98 -15.07 12.71 25.07
N PHE A 99 -15.45 11.44 25.21
CA PHE A 99 -14.60 10.30 24.88
C PHE A 99 -15.40 9.15 24.27
N ASP A 100 -14.75 8.35 23.45
CA ASP A 100 -15.34 7.23 22.74
C ASP A 100 -15.24 5.96 23.59
N VAL A 101 -16.34 5.21 23.67
CA VAL A 101 -16.49 4.06 24.56
C VAL A 101 -17.08 2.87 23.81
N GLU A 102 -16.41 1.73 23.87
CA GLU A 102 -17.01 0.44 23.55
C GLU A 102 -17.52 -0.18 24.86
N ILE A 103 -18.78 -0.64 24.88
CA ILE A 103 -19.37 -1.23 26.09
C ILE A 103 -19.76 -2.68 25.86
N VAL A 104 -19.68 -3.46 26.92
CA VAL A 104 -20.31 -4.77 27.04
C VAL A 104 -21.33 -4.68 28.16
N SER A 105 -22.55 -5.15 27.92
CA SER A 105 -23.67 -5.05 28.87
C SER A 105 -24.33 -6.42 29.02
N GLU A 106 -24.56 -6.84 30.26
CA GLU A 106 -25.26 -8.07 30.61
C GLU A 106 -26.41 -7.77 31.57
N ARG A 107 -27.57 -8.43 31.39
CA ARG A 107 -28.70 -8.32 32.31
C ARG A 107 -28.43 -9.14 33.56
N VAL A 108 -28.66 -8.52 34.72
CA VAL A 108 -28.42 -9.13 36.03
C VAL A 108 -29.57 -8.80 36.99
N THR A 109 -29.71 -9.62 38.04
CA THR A 109 -30.50 -9.24 39.21
C THR A 109 -29.57 -8.71 40.28
N PHE A 110 -29.70 -7.44 40.64
CA PHE A 110 -28.85 -6.79 41.65
C PHE A 110 -29.72 -6.29 42.81
N HIS A 111 -29.54 -6.87 44.00
CA HIS A 111 -30.36 -6.61 45.19
C HIS A 111 -31.88 -6.69 44.91
N ASP A 112 -32.31 -7.79 44.29
CA ASP A 112 -33.71 -8.05 43.87
C ASP A 112 -34.29 -7.07 42.84
N ARG A 113 -33.44 -6.32 42.14
CA ARG A 113 -33.84 -5.42 41.03
C ARG A 113 -33.30 -5.91 39.71
N ALA A 114 -34.11 -5.80 38.65
CA ALA A 114 -33.64 -5.96 37.28
C ALA A 114 -32.68 -4.82 36.94
N ALA A 115 -31.47 -5.18 36.52
CA ALA A 115 -30.38 -4.24 36.30
C ALA A 115 -29.48 -4.71 35.16
N HIS A 116 -28.58 -3.83 34.77
CA HIS A 116 -27.56 -4.10 33.76
C HIS A 116 -26.18 -3.90 34.36
N PHE A 117 -25.32 -4.91 34.24
CA PHE A 117 -23.90 -4.80 34.51
C PHE A 117 -23.18 -4.40 33.22
N VAL A 118 -22.42 -3.32 33.27
CA VAL A 118 -21.72 -2.76 32.12
C VAL A 118 -20.23 -2.64 32.41
N VAL A 119 -19.42 -3.06 31.45
CA VAL A 119 -18.01 -2.71 31.35
C VAL A 119 -17.83 -1.75 30.18
N ALA A 120 -17.16 -0.62 30.42
CA ALA A 120 -16.96 0.46 29.48
C ALA A 120 -15.46 0.65 29.19
N MET A 121 -15.05 0.39 27.96
CA MET A 121 -13.68 0.53 27.49
C MET A 121 -13.51 1.85 26.75
N ASP A 122 -12.59 2.70 27.19
CA ASP A 122 -12.21 3.88 26.44
C ASP A 122 -11.40 3.49 25.20
N VAL A 123 -11.90 3.87 24.03
CA VAL A 123 -11.28 3.59 22.73
C VAL A 123 -10.87 4.86 21.99
N THR A 124 -10.86 6.01 22.67
CA THR A 124 -10.61 7.33 22.07
C THR A 124 -9.25 7.39 21.41
N GLU A 125 -8.19 6.99 22.11
CA GLU A 125 -6.82 7.01 21.56
C GLU A 125 -6.69 6.01 20.41
N ARG A 126 -7.27 4.82 20.55
CA ARG A 126 -7.28 3.80 19.49
C ARG A 126 -7.97 4.33 18.23
N ASN A 127 -9.15 4.93 18.36
CA ASN A 127 -9.91 5.49 17.24
C ASN A 127 -9.16 6.67 16.57
N ARG A 128 -8.60 7.59 17.37
CA ARG A 128 -7.77 8.70 16.86
C ARG A 128 -6.56 8.18 16.10
N ALA A 129 -5.86 7.19 16.64
CA ALA A 129 -4.70 6.60 15.98
C ALA A 129 -5.09 5.89 14.67
N GLN A 130 -6.19 5.13 14.68
CA GLN A 130 -6.70 4.45 13.49
C GLN A 130 -7.12 5.44 12.39
N GLN A 131 -7.78 6.55 12.77
CA GLN A 131 -8.17 7.58 11.84
C GLN A 131 -6.97 8.31 11.24
N ALA A 132 -6.00 8.71 12.06
CA ALA A 132 -4.76 9.33 11.59
C ALA A 132 -3.95 8.40 10.66
N ALA A 133 -3.92 7.10 10.95
CA ALA A 133 -3.28 6.12 10.09
C ALA A 133 -4.00 5.96 8.74
N ALA A 134 -5.34 5.96 8.74
CA ALA A 134 -6.15 5.89 7.52
C ALA A 134 -5.94 7.13 6.63
N GLU A 135 -5.90 8.32 7.22
CA GLU A 135 -5.62 9.58 6.52
C GLU A 135 -4.24 9.55 5.84
N ARG A 136 -3.18 9.16 6.58
CA ARG A 136 -1.83 9.02 6.02
C ARG A 136 -1.75 7.97 4.91
N ALA A 137 -2.46 6.86 5.06
CA ALA A 137 -2.51 5.82 4.03
C ALA A 137 -3.19 6.33 2.75
N HIS A 138 -4.25 7.13 2.90
CA HIS A 138 -4.93 7.76 1.78
C HIS A 138 -4.02 8.74 1.03
N GLU A 139 -3.34 9.64 1.74
CA GLU A 139 -2.37 10.59 1.17
C GLU A 139 -1.23 9.88 0.44
N SER A 140 -0.69 8.81 1.04
CA SER A 140 0.37 8.00 0.44
C SER A 140 -0.08 7.31 -0.86
N ASN A 141 -1.32 6.80 -0.90
CA ASN A 141 -1.89 6.17 -2.08
C ASN A 141 -2.04 7.19 -3.22
N ASP A 142 -2.55 8.38 -2.92
CA ASP A 142 -2.72 9.44 -3.91
C ASP A 142 -1.40 9.94 -4.46
N LEU A 143 -0.39 10.13 -3.61
CA LEU A 143 0.95 10.46 -4.05
C LEU A 143 1.51 9.36 -4.96
N SER A 144 1.38 8.09 -4.56
CA SER A 144 1.82 6.95 -5.36
C SER A 144 1.12 6.94 -6.73
N ARG A 145 -0.20 7.11 -6.79
CA ARG A 145 -0.97 7.20 -8.04
C ARG A 145 -0.44 8.30 -8.96
N ARG A 146 -0.13 9.49 -8.42
CA ARG A 146 0.42 10.61 -9.19
C ARG A 146 1.81 10.31 -9.77
N VAL A 147 2.69 9.72 -8.97
CA VAL A 147 4.04 9.32 -9.41
C VAL A 147 3.95 8.26 -10.51
N TRP A 148 3.09 7.24 -10.31
CA TRP A 148 2.86 6.18 -11.30
C TRP A 148 2.28 6.72 -12.61
N ALA A 149 1.28 7.61 -12.54
CA ALA A 149 0.71 8.24 -13.72
C ALA A 149 1.77 9.02 -14.51
N ARG A 150 2.62 9.79 -13.83
CA ARG A 150 3.71 10.54 -14.47
C ARG A 150 4.75 9.61 -15.10
N ALA A 151 5.14 8.54 -14.41
CA ALA A 151 6.08 7.55 -14.95
C ALA A 151 5.52 6.84 -16.19
N ARG A 152 4.20 6.53 -16.20
CA ARG A 152 3.52 5.92 -17.33
C ARG A 152 3.43 6.87 -18.52
N ALA A 153 3.04 8.13 -18.30
CA ALA A 153 2.98 9.14 -19.36
C ALA A 153 4.35 9.32 -20.04
N ARG A 154 5.42 9.43 -19.23
CA ARG A 154 6.78 9.56 -19.77
C ARG A 154 7.22 8.36 -20.61
N ARG A 155 6.89 7.13 -20.18
CA ARG A 155 7.15 5.91 -20.98
C ARG A 155 6.39 5.90 -22.30
N GLU A 156 5.13 6.35 -22.32
CA GLU A 156 4.34 6.37 -23.54
C GLU A 156 4.83 7.43 -24.53
N GLU A 157 5.23 8.60 -24.03
CA GLU A 157 5.90 9.65 -24.81
C GLU A 157 7.21 9.15 -25.41
N ASP A 158 8.05 8.50 -24.60
CA ASP A 158 9.32 7.90 -25.06
C ASP A 158 9.05 6.84 -26.14
N ARG A 159 8.09 5.94 -25.92
CA ARG A 159 7.72 4.90 -26.92
C ARG A 159 7.28 5.53 -28.24
N THR A 160 6.45 6.58 -28.20
CA THR A 160 5.94 7.24 -29.40
C THR A 160 7.05 8.00 -30.13
N ARG A 161 7.95 8.66 -29.38
CA ARG A 161 9.12 9.35 -29.94
C ARG A 161 10.07 8.36 -30.61
N LEU A 162 10.41 7.27 -29.93
CA LEU A 162 11.28 6.23 -30.46
C LEU A 162 10.68 5.56 -31.69
N ALA A 163 9.37 5.29 -31.71
CA ALA A 163 8.71 4.72 -32.88
C ALA A 163 8.81 5.63 -34.11
N ARG A 164 8.62 6.95 -33.93
CA ARG A 164 8.82 7.93 -35.01
C ARG A 164 10.26 7.97 -35.49
N GLU A 165 11.21 8.07 -34.56
CA GLU A 165 12.63 8.12 -34.92
C GLU A 165 13.10 6.84 -35.65
N LEU A 166 12.64 5.67 -35.21
CA LEU A 166 12.87 4.41 -35.89
C LEU A 166 12.24 4.40 -37.29
N HIS A 167 10.99 4.83 -37.43
CA HIS A 167 10.31 4.85 -38.72
C HIS A 167 10.99 5.79 -39.72
N ASP A 168 11.37 6.99 -39.27
CA ASP A 168 12.05 7.97 -40.12
C ASP A 168 13.42 7.46 -40.59
N GLN A 169 14.22 6.90 -39.68
CA GLN A 169 15.55 6.37 -40.02
C GLN A 169 15.49 5.13 -40.92
N LEU A 170 14.59 4.19 -40.62
CA LEU A 170 14.38 3.02 -41.46
C LEU A 170 13.85 3.42 -42.85
N GLY A 171 12.92 4.36 -42.90
CA GLY A 171 12.35 4.87 -44.15
C GLY A 171 13.41 5.50 -45.05
N GLN A 172 14.29 6.32 -44.49
CA GLN A 172 15.40 6.94 -45.24
C GLN A 172 16.38 5.89 -45.77
N ALA A 173 16.79 4.93 -44.95
CA ALA A 173 17.71 3.88 -45.35
C ALA A 173 17.12 3.00 -46.47
N LEU A 174 15.86 2.56 -46.31
CA LEU A 174 15.17 1.75 -47.31
C LEU A 174 14.94 2.50 -48.62
N ALA A 175 14.66 3.80 -48.57
CA ALA A 175 14.53 4.63 -49.76
C ALA A 175 15.84 4.72 -50.55
N ALA A 176 16.96 4.97 -49.87
CA ALA A 176 18.28 4.98 -50.50
C ALA A 176 18.65 3.60 -51.08
N LEU A 177 18.39 2.52 -50.33
CA LEU A 177 18.61 1.15 -50.82
C LEU A 177 17.79 0.84 -52.08
N LYS A 178 16.53 1.28 -52.11
CA LYS A 178 15.64 1.11 -53.27
C LYS A 178 16.15 1.86 -54.50
N ILE A 179 16.60 3.11 -54.34
CA ILE A 179 17.16 3.91 -55.44
C ILE A 179 18.37 3.18 -56.04
N ASP A 180 19.26 2.69 -55.19
CA ASP A 180 20.48 2.00 -55.62
C ASP A 180 20.18 0.66 -56.31
N LEU A 181 19.19 -0.09 -55.81
CA LEU A 181 18.69 -1.30 -56.47
C LEU A 181 18.07 -1.03 -57.84
N CYS A 182 17.21 0.00 -57.96
CA CYS A 182 16.62 0.39 -59.24
C CYS A 182 17.69 0.77 -60.25
N TRP A 183 18.69 1.56 -59.84
CA TRP A 183 19.82 1.92 -60.68
C TRP A 183 20.59 0.68 -61.17
N LEU A 184 20.88 -0.28 -60.30
CA LEU A 184 21.54 -1.54 -60.68
C LEU A 184 20.71 -2.34 -61.69
N ALA A 185 19.38 -2.40 -61.51
CA ALA A 185 18.47 -3.09 -62.42
C ALA A 185 18.44 -2.42 -63.81
N ASP A 186 18.41 -1.09 -63.87
CA ASP A 186 18.40 -0.32 -65.12
C ASP A 186 19.71 -0.50 -65.91
N VAL A 187 20.85 -0.42 -65.23
CA VAL A 187 22.18 -0.60 -65.86
C VAL A 187 22.37 -2.05 -66.34
N ALA A 188 21.85 -3.02 -65.58
CA ALA A 188 21.87 -4.43 -65.99
C ALA A 188 21.00 -4.69 -67.22
N ALA A 189 19.80 -4.12 -67.28
CA ALA A 189 18.90 -4.23 -68.42
C ALA A 189 19.47 -3.58 -69.69
N ALA A 190 20.23 -2.48 -69.55
CA ALA A 190 20.88 -1.78 -70.65
C ALA A 190 22.16 -2.48 -71.16
N GLY A 191 22.62 -3.56 -70.52
CA GLY A 191 23.88 -4.23 -70.88
C GLY A 191 25.14 -3.38 -70.62
N GLN A 192 25.03 -2.30 -69.84
CA GLN A 192 26.11 -1.35 -69.53
C GLN A 192 26.75 -1.63 -68.16
N ILE A 193 26.85 -2.90 -67.79
CA ILE A 193 27.39 -3.33 -66.49
C ILE A 193 28.91 -3.10 -66.48
N SER A 194 29.35 -2.05 -65.81
CA SER A 194 30.72 -1.93 -65.35
C SER A 194 30.84 -2.69 -64.02
N GLU A 195 31.58 -3.81 -64.04
CA GLU A 195 31.77 -4.67 -62.87
C GLU A 195 32.28 -3.88 -61.65
N GLU A 196 33.23 -2.96 -61.86
CA GLU A 196 33.79 -2.09 -60.84
C GLU A 196 32.75 -1.12 -60.24
N ARG A 197 31.89 -0.48 -61.06
CA ARG A 197 30.82 0.39 -60.57
C ARG A 197 29.74 -0.39 -59.82
N SER A 198 29.38 -1.57 -60.31
CA SER A 198 28.38 -2.44 -59.69
C SER A 198 28.85 -2.93 -58.33
N LEU A 199 30.10 -3.40 -58.23
CA LEU A 199 30.71 -3.81 -56.96
C LEU A 199 30.76 -2.65 -55.95
N THR A 200 31.21 -1.46 -56.38
CA THR A 200 31.24 -0.27 -55.53
C THR A 200 29.85 0.08 -54.97
N LYS A 201 28.80 -0.05 -55.79
CA LYS A 201 27.42 0.24 -55.39
C LYS A 201 26.89 -0.79 -54.41
N ILE A 202 27.14 -2.07 -54.67
CA ILE A 202 26.78 -3.17 -53.76
C ILE A 202 27.45 -2.98 -52.39
N GLU A 203 28.74 -2.65 -52.35
CA GLU A 203 29.47 -2.38 -51.10
C GLU A 203 28.91 -1.17 -50.33
N ALA A 204 28.49 -0.11 -51.04
CA ALA A 204 27.84 1.04 -50.42
C ALA A 204 26.49 0.65 -49.79
N MET A 205 25.70 -0.17 -50.48
CA MET A 205 24.42 -0.68 -49.98
C MET A 205 24.60 -1.61 -48.77
N THR A 206 25.58 -2.51 -48.79
CA THR A 206 25.90 -3.38 -47.65
C THR A 206 26.27 -2.55 -46.42
N ARG A 207 27.11 -1.51 -46.59
CA ARG A 207 27.45 -0.59 -45.50
C ARG A 207 26.23 0.17 -44.97
N LEU A 208 25.31 0.61 -45.84
CA LEU A 208 24.09 1.28 -45.43
C LEU A 208 23.17 0.37 -44.60
N VAL A 209 23.05 -0.91 -44.99
CA VAL A 209 22.29 -1.91 -44.23
C VAL A 209 22.94 -2.14 -42.86
N ASP A 210 24.26 -2.31 -42.80
CA ASP A 210 24.98 -2.52 -41.54
C ASP A 210 24.85 -1.32 -40.59
N ASP A 211 24.97 -0.08 -41.09
CA ASP A 211 24.79 1.13 -40.28
C ASP A 211 23.34 1.25 -39.77
N THR A 212 22.36 0.93 -40.62
CA THR A 212 20.94 0.94 -40.25
C THR A 212 20.63 -0.08 -39.16
N ILE A 213 21.14 -1.32 -39.30
CA ILE A 213 21.00 -2.38 -38.29
C ILE A 213 21.63 -1.94 -36.97
N TRP A 214 22.82 -1.33 -37.02
CA TRP A 214 23.50 -0.83 -35.81
C TRP A 214 22.69 0.27 -35.12
N ARG A 215 22.17 1.25 -35.87
CA ARG A 215 21.34 2.34 -35.33
C ARG A 215 20.05 1.84 -34.69
N VAL A 216 19.34 0.92 -35.34
CA VAL A 216 18.12 0.31 -34.80
C VAL A 216 18.42 -0.45 -33.51
N ARG A 217 19.54 -1.17 -33.43
CA ARG A 217 19.97 -1.87 -32.22
C ARG A 217 20.39 -0.92 -31.10
N ARG A 218 21.02 0.23 -31.41
CA ARG A 218 21.33 1.27 -30.42
C ARG A 218 20.07 1.89 -29.82
N ILE A 219 19.11 2.29 -30.67
CA ILE A 219 17.84 2.88 -30.25
C ILE A 219 16.98 1.85 -29.50
N SER A 220 16.99 0.60 -29.96
CA SER A 220 16.33 -0.51 -29.24
C SER A 220 17.08 -0.90 -27.98
N GLY A 221 18.39 -0.64 -27.85
CA GLY A 221 19.21 -0.94 -26.69
C GLY A 221 18.95 -0.03 -25.48
N GLU A 222 18.30 1.12 -25.68
CA GLU A 222 17.74 1.93 -24.60
C GLU A 222 16.54 1.24 -23.90
N LEU A 223 15.94 0.24 -24.57
CA LEU A 223 15.05 -0.75 -23.99
C LEU A 223 15.88 -2.02 -23.72
N ARG A 224 16.30 -2.19 -22.46
CA ARG A 224 16.86 -3.42 -21.84
C ARG A 224 17.27 -4.50 -22.87
N PRO A 225 18.56 -4.63 -23.24
CA PRO A 225 18.98 -5.46 -24.36
C PRO A 225 18.40 -6.89 -24.26
N PRO A 226 17.59 -7.36 -25.22
CA PRO A 226 17.05 -8.73 -25.20
C PRO A 226 18.14 -9.81 -25.22
N VAL A 227 19.37 -9.42 -25.61
CA VAL A 227 20.57 -10.27 -25.59
C VAL A 227 20.97 -10.64 -24.16
N LEU A 228 20.79 -9.71 -23.19
CA LEU A 228 21.09 -9.97 -21.78
C LEU A 228 20.15 -11.01 -21.18
N ASP A 229 18.88 -11.04 -21.60
CA ASP A 229 17.88 -11.97 -21.07
C ASP A 229 17.99 -13.39 -21.65
N LYS A 230 18.60 -13.56 -22.84
CA LYS A 230 18.65 -14.88 -23.53
C LYS A 230 20.05 -15.48 -23.65
N LEU A 231 21.10 -14.66 -23.68
CA LEU A 231 22.48 -15.10 -23.97
C LEU A 231 23.47 -14.73 -22.86
N GLY A 232 23.06 -13.91 -21.88
CA GLY A 232 23.88 -13.53 -20.73
C GLY A 232 24.81 -12.34 -20.99
N LEU A 233 25.40 -11.82 -19.91
CA LEU A 233 26.24 -10.61 -19.91
C LEU A 233 27.45 -10.72 -20.86
N ILE A 234 28.14 -11.85 -20.86
CA ILE A 234 29.34 -12.07 -21.70
C ILE A 234 28.99 -11.96 -23.19
N ALA A 235 27.90 -12.60 -23.63
CA ALA A 235 27.47 -12.54 -25.01
C ALA A 235 27.09 -11.10 -25.45
N ALA A 236 26.54 -10.30 -24.54
CA ALA A 236 26.26 -8.89 -24.79
C ALA A 236 27.56 -8.07 -24.95
N ILE A 237 28.56 -8.31 -24.10
CA ILE A 237 29.89 -7.67 -24.16
C ILE A 237 30.63 -8.05 -25.45
N GLU A 238 30.68 -9.33 -25.79
CA GLU A 238 31.30 -9.81 -27.05
C GLU A 238 30.66 -9.20 -28.29
N TRP A 239 29.36 -8.93 -28.24
CA TRP A 239 28.64 -8.29 -29.32
C TRP A 239 29.01 -6.80 -29.44
N GLU A 240 29.08 -6.06 -28.33
CA GLU A 240 29.49 -4.65 -28.31
C GLU A 240 30.95 -4.44 -28.73
N VAL A 241 31.86 -5.31 -28.29
CA VAL A 241 33.27 -5.24 -28.72
C VAL A 241 33.38 -5.40 -30.24
N ARG A 242 32.70 -6.38 -30.83
CA ARG A 242 32.68 -6.55 -32.30
C ARG A 242 32.08 -5.34 -33.01
N ALA A 243 31.12 -4.65 -32.40
CA ALA A 243 30.59 -3.40 -32.93
C ALA A 243 31.60 -2.24 -32.83
N PHE A 244 32.34 -2.15 -31.72
CA PHE A 244 33.43 -1.19 -31.52
C PHE A 244 34.58 -1.41 -32.51
N GLU A 245 35.05 -2.65 -32.69
CA GLU A 245 36.12 -2.99 -33.63
C GLU A 245 35.79 -2.52 -35.05
N ARG A 246 34.55 -2.77 -35.51
CA ARG A 246 34.09 -2.32 -36.85
C ARG A 246 34.08 -0.79 -36.99
N ARG A 247 33.79 -0.07 -35.91
CA ARG A 247 33.61 1.39 -35.94
C ARG A 247 34.92 2.16 -35.74
N ALA A 248 35.78 1.67 -34.86
CA ALA A 248 37.03 2.31 -34.50
C ALA A 248 38.23 1.78 -35.31
N GLY A 249 38.09 0.63 -35.97
CA GLY A 249 39.19 -0.04 -36.67
C GLY A 249 40.27 -0.60 -35.73
N VAL A 250 40.00 -0.62 -34.42
CA VAL A 250 40.93 -1.11 -33.39
C VAL A 250 40.62 -2.56 -33.11
N ARG A 251 41.62 -3.44 -33.22
CA ARG A 251 41.47 -4.86 -32.87
C ARG A 251 41.44 -4.99 -31.34
N THR A 252 40.44 -5.69 -30.82
CA THR A 252 40.13 -5.80 -29.40
C THR A 252 40.06 -7.27 -29.01
N ILE A 253 40.71 -7.63 -27.90
CA ILE A 253 40.73 -9.01 -27.39
C ILE A 253 39.90 -9.03 -26.11
N ILE A 254 38.99 -9.99 -26.01
CA ILE A 254 38.20 -10.23 -24.80
C ILE A 254 38.77 -11.48 -24.14
N GLU A 255 39.28 -11.31 -22.93
CA GLU A 255 39.62 -12.43 -22.06
C GLU A 255 38.54 -12.52 -20.98
N SER A 256 37.86 -13.66 -20.94
CA SER A 256 36.89 -13.98 -19.90
C SER A 256 37.23 -15.34 -19.33
N THR A 257 37.27 -15.45 -18.01
CA THR A 257 37.36 -16.73 -17.28
C THR A 257 35.95 -17.20 -16.96
N PRO A 258 35.39 -18.17 -17.71
CA PRO A 258 33.98 -18.49 -17.63
C PRO A 258 33.80 -19.67 -16.68
N ASP A 259 33.42 -19.40 -15.42
CA ASP A 259 32.87 -20.44 -14.54
C ASP A 259 31.86 -19.85 -13.55
N HIS A 260 30.88 -19.06 -14.05
CA HIS A 260 29.70 -18.53 -13.33
C HIS A 260 29.78 -17.09 -12.80
N VAL A 261 29.72 -16.11 -13.71
CA VAL A 261 29.18 -14.79 -13.36
C VAL A 261 27.64 -14.84 -13.48
N VAL A 262 26.97 -15.34 -12.44
CA VAL A 262 25.50 -15.27 -12.34
C VAL A 262 25.13 -13.95 -11.68
N LEU A 263 24.88 -12.93 -12.50
CA LEU A 263 24.35 -11.66 -12.03
C LEU A 263 22.83 -11.65 -12.21
N ASP A 264 22.11 -11.17 -11.20
CA ASP A 264 20.68 -10.90 -11.37
C ASP A 264 20.44 -9.89 -12.49
N GLY A 265 19.24 -9.90 -13.07
CA GLY A 265 18.93 -9.09 -14.25
C GLY A 265 19.11 -7.58 -14.07
N GLY A 266 19.12 -7.07 -12.83
CA GLY A 266 19.40 -5.67 -12.52
C GLY A 266 20.90 -5.38 -12.53
N ARG A 267 21.70 -6.21 -11.85
CA ARG A 267 23.17 -6.10 -11.79
C ARG A 267 23.83 -6.35 -13.14
N ALA A 268 23.34 -7.31 -13.91
CA ALA A 268 23.84 -7.58 -15.26
C ALA A 268 23.63 -6.37 -16.20
N THR A 269 22.48 -5.71 -16.09
CA THR A 269 22.19 -4.48 -16.84
C THR A 269 23.10 -3.32 -16.41
N ALA A 270 23.37 -3.18 -15.12
CA ALA A 270 24.26 -2.14 -14.60
C ALA A 270 25.71 -2.33 -15.08
N VAL A 271 26.24 -3.55 -15.01
CA VAL A 271 27.60 -3.87 -15.48
C VAL A 271 27.73 -3.64 -16.98
N PHE A 272 26.73 -4.05 -17.77
CA PHE A 272 26.73 -3.81 -19.21
C PHE A 272 26.71 -2.31 -19.56
N ARG A 273 26.00 -1.49 -18.77
CA ARG A 273 26.00 -0.01 -18.95
C ARG A 273 27.32 0.67 -18.59
N ILE A 274 28.11 0.09 -17.69
CA ILE A 274 29.46 0.59 -17.37
C ILE A 274 30.42 0.27 -18.53
N PHE A 275 30.18 -0.85 -19.21
CA PHE A 275 30.99 -1.32 -20.32
C PHE A 275 30.74 -0.56 -21.63
N GLN A 276 29.48 -0.21 -21.94
CA GLN A 276 29.08 0.59 -23.11
C GLN A 276 29.68 2.00 -23.10
#